data_AF-B0AZI1-F1
#
_entry.id   AF-B0AZI1-F1
#
_cell.length_a   1.000
_cell.length_b   1.000
_cell.length_c   1.000
_cell.angle_alpha   90.00
_cell.angle_beta   90.00
_cell.angle_gamma   90.00
#
_symmetry.space_group_name_H-M   'P 1'
#
loop_
_entity.id
_entity.type
_entity.pdbx_description
1 polymer ?
#
loop_
_entity_poly.entity_id
_entity_poly.type
_entity_poly.pdbx_seq_one_letter_code
_entity_poly.pdbx_strand_id
1 'polypeptide(L)'
;MAYKISKFSTKEYCIDILKNTFNDPDYNEYSNTLNKEFLLNVVDNVYYFQRITPAMLRPKRLLRISNNLSKQSTSFEQTNKGEIITLQTQPDAIYDRNKDELRFIKLNAIKRFFVGIDNLYREATNDEIKNFLNQDFIQVGKNFSFDLVMGNNRKKIALLKDKYSNCSNDEKSVLKEYIHNYDSHLAFNGNVFEISSNKELTNLLRGLDEDYYTKPIEKQKYVANSSIKFNS
;
A
#
# COMPACT_ATOMS: atom_id res chain seq x y z
N MET A 1 -10.77 1.25 -1.46
CA MET A 1 -9.89 0.07 -1.27
C MET A 1 -8.80 0.48 -0.30
N ALA A 2 -8.63 -0.25 0.81
CA ALA A 2 -7.55 0.01 1.77
C ALA A 2 -6.36 -0.88 1.42
N TYR A 3 -5.18 -0.31 1.33
CA TYR A 3 -3.94 -1.01 1.08
C TYR A 3 -3.32 -1.46 2.40
N LYS A 4 -2.66 -2.62 2.37
CA LYS A 4 -1.96 -3.21 3.49
C LYS A 4 -0.57 -3.67 3.02
N ILE A 5 0.45 -3.31 3.78
CA ILE A 5 1.82 -3.80 3.60
C ILE A 5 2.21 -4.54 4.87
N SER A 6 2.60 -5.81 4.72
CA SER A 6 3.07 -6.65 5.84
C SER A 6 4.60 -6.63 5.91
N LYS A 7 5.15 -6.94 7.09
CA LYS A 7 6.60 -6.85 7.38
C LYS A 7 7.14 -5.45 7.08
N PHE A 8 6.37 -4.42 7.41
CA PHE A 8 6.65 -3.04 6.99
C PHE A 8 7.96 -2.53 7.57
N SER A 9 8.30 -2.92 8.80
CA SER A 9 9.56 -2.58 9.47
C SER A 9 10.82 -2.93 8.67
N THR A 10 10.74 -3.98 7.84
CA THR A 10 11.86 -4.47 7.01
C THR A 10 12.00 -3.75 5.67
N LYS A 11 11.05 -2.87 5.32
CA LYS A 11 11.03 -2.19 4.02
C LYS A 11 11.98 -0.99 4.02
N GLU A 12 12.61 -0.74 2.88
CA GLU A 12 13.56 0.38 2.71
C GLU A 12 12.91 1.75 2.96
N TYR A 13 11.61 1.88 2.67
CA TYR A 13 10.82 3.09 2.89
C TYR A 13 10.21 3.20 4.31
N CYS A 14 10.62 2.31 5.23
CA CYS A 14 10.25 2.42 6.65
C CYS A 14 11.12 3.48 7.34
N ILE A 15 10.46 4.46 7.96
CA ILE A 15 11.12 5.53 8.72
C ILE A 15 11.65 5.03 10.07
N ASP A 16 12.74 5.63 10.54
CA ASP A 16 13.49 5.14 11.69
C ASP A 16 12.68 5.15 13.01
N ILE A 17 11.74 6.09 13.15
CA ILE A 17 10.82 6.15 14.30
C ILE A 17 9.98 4.87 14.48
N LEU A 18 9.78 4.09 13.40
CA LEU A 18 9.05 2.83 13.47
C LEU A 18 9.96 1.62 13.72
N LYS A 19 11.28 1.77 13.53
CA LYS A 19 12.27 0.70 13.75
C LYS A 19 12.63 0.56 15.22
N ASN A 20 12.71 1.68 15.95
CA ASN A 20 13.10 1.72 17.36
C ASN A 20 11.89 1.85 18.29
N THR A 21 11.99 1.42 19.54
CA THR A 21 10.94 1.62 20.56
C THR A 21 10.69 3.11 20.74
N PHE A 22 9.44 3.55 20.64
CA PHE A 22 9.10 4.95 20.81
C PHE A 22 9.19 5.31 22.30
N ASN A 23 10.11 6.22 22.65
CA ASN A 23 10.22 6.80 23.98
C ASN A 23 9.81 8.26 23.90
N ASP A 24 8.77 8.66 24.63
CA ASP A 24 8.29 10.03 24.74
C ASP A 24 9.40 11.09 25.01
N PRO A 25 10.35 10.87 25.94
CA PRO A 25 11.40 11.87 26.22
C PRO A 25 12.42 12.07 25.10
N ASP A 26 12.48 11.17 24.10
CA ASP A 26 13.44 11.26 22.99
C ASP A 26 12.94 12.21 21.86
N TYR A 27 11.68 12.66 21.91
CA TYR A 27 11.09 13.54 20.91
C TYR A 27 10.83 14.94 21.49
N ASN A 28 11.59 15.91 20.95
CA ASN A 28 11.65 17.29 21.42
C ASN A 28 10.29 17.98 21.58
N GLU A 29 10.23 18.89 22.56
CA GLU A 29 9.22 19.95 22.63
C GLU A 29 9.07 20.68 21.29
N TYR A 30 7.84 21.07 20.96
CA TYR A 30 7.50 21.76 19.72
C TYR A 30 8.42 22.97 19.46
N SER A 31 9.05 23.00 18.28
CA SER A 31 9.80 24.15 17.76
C SER A 31 9.31 24.56 16.38
N ASN A 32 9.28 25.87 16.12
CA ASN A 32 8.91 26.43 14.81
C ASN A 32 9.88 26.05 13.68
N THR A 33 11.08 25.56 14.01
CA THR A 33 12.09 25.11 13.03
C THR A 33 11.90 23.65 12.58
N LEU A 34 11.00 22.90 13.23
CA LEU A 34 10.75 21.50 12.89
C LEU A 34 10.02 21.36 11.56
N ASN A 35 10.35 20.31 10.82
CA ASN A 35 9.66 19.97 9.58
C ASN A 35 8.24 19.45 9.89
N LYS A 36 7.21 20.14 9.38
CA LYS A 36 5.79 19.88 9.65
C LYS A 36 5.17 19.04 8.53
N GLU A 37 5.70 17.85 8.28
CA GLU A 37 5.21 16.97 7.21
C GLU A 37 4.02 16.11 7.62
N PHE A 38 3.99 15.64 8.86
CA PHE A 38 2.91 14.82 9.40
C PHE A 38 2.77 15.01 10.92
N LEU A 39 1.58 14.68 11.43
CA LEU A 39 1.33 14.42 12.83
C LEU A 39 1.42 12.92 13.07
N LEU A 40 2.03 12.55 14.18
CA LEU A 40 2.06 11.19 14.68
C LEU A 40 1.36 11.17 16.03
N ASN A 41 0.33 10.32 16.15
CA ASN A 41 -0.26 9.96 17.42
C ASN A 41 0.07 8.49 17.70
N VAL A 42 0.63 8.20 18.88
CA VAL A 42 1.01 6.84 19.29
C VAL A 42 0.11 6.46 20.46
N VAL A 43 -0.65 5.37 20.28
CA VAL A 43 -1.47 4.78 21.34
C VAL A 43 -1.07 3.32 21.44
N ASP A 44 -0.49 2.94 22.59
CA ASP A 44 0.15 1.65 22.81
C ASP A 44 1.19 1.35 21.71
N ASN A 45 0.95 0.32 20.89
CA ASN A 45 1.79 -0.12 19.78
C ASN A 45 1.21 0.23 18.40
N VAL A 46 0.27 1.18 18.35
CA VAL A 46 -0.38 1.61 17.11
C VAL A 46 -0.05 3.07 16.83
N TYR A 47 0.45 3.31 15.61
CA TYR A 47 0.98 4.58 15.16
C TYR A 47 0.04 5.15 14.10
N TYR A 48 -0.56 6.30 14.40
CA TYR A 48 -1.54 6.98 13.56
C TYR A 48 -0.90 8.20 12.90
N PHE A 49 -0.80 8.18 11.58
CA PHE A 49 -0.20 9.24 10.78
C PHE A 49 -1.26 10.11 10.14
N GLN A 50 -1.07 11.43 10.21
CA GLN A 50 -1.86 12.40 9.46
C GLN A 50 -0.93 13.35 8.72
N ARG A 51 -1.08 13.47 7.40
CA ARG A 51 -0.30 14.41 6.58
C ARG A 51 -0.68 15.85 6.94
N ILE A 52 0.34 16.70 7.11
CA ILE A 52 0.17 18.14 7.16
C ILE A 52 0.43 18.70 5.77
N THR A 53 -0.53 19.48 5.25
CA THR A 53 -0.36 20.19 3.97
C THR A 53 -0.18 21.68 4.21
N PRO A 54 0.50 22.41 3.29
CA PRO A 54 0.60 23.87 3.41
C PRO A 54 -0.76 24.57 3.51
N ALA A 55 -1.81 23.99 2.91
CA ALA A 55 -3.17 24.51 3.02
C ALA A 55 -3.74 24.40 4.44
N MET A 56 -3.35 23.37 5.20
CA MET A 56 -3.78 23.20 6.59
C MET A 56 -3.15 24.23 7.51
N LEU A 57 -1.87 24.58 7.27
CA LEU A 57 -1.11 25.56 8.05
C LEU A 57 -1.52 27.01 7.80
N ARG A 58 -2.42 27.28 6.85
CA ARG A 58 -2.86 28.65 6.58
C ARG A 58 -3.72 29.18 7.74
N PRO A 59 -3.59 30.47 8.09
CA PRO A 59 -4.47 31.10 9.06
C PRO A 59 -5.92 30.99 8.59
N LYS A 60 -6.79 30.45 9.45
CA LYS A 60 -8.24 30.47 9.28
C LYS A 60 -8.80 31.64 10.07
N ARG A 61 -9.84 32.30 9.56
CA ARG A 61 -10.62 33.27 10.36
C ARG A 61 -11.33 32.48 11.44
N LEU A 62 -10.80 32.49 12.66
CA LEU A 62 -11.39 31.81 13.81
C LEU A 62 -12.06 32.84 14.70
N LEU A 63 -13.29 32.57 15.10
CA LEU A 63 -13.99 33.26 16.18
C LEU A 63 -14.03 32.29 17.36
N ARG A 64 -13.22 32.54 18.38
CA ARG A 64 -13.22 31.73 19.61
C ARG A 64 -14.10 32.41 20.65
N ILE A 65 -15.07 31.66 21.17
CA ILE A 65 -15.87 32.05 22.33
C ILE A 65 -15.30 31.28 23.52
N SER A 66 -14.58 31.97 24.40
CA SER A 66 -14.03 31.32 25.59
C SER A 66 -14.91 31.62 26.81
N ASN A 67 -15.39 30.56 27.46
CA ASN A 67 -15.95 30.65 28.81
C ASN A 67 -14.80 30.42 29.78
N ASN A 68 -14.22 31.50 30.31
CA ASN A 68 -13.32 31.35 31.45
C ASN A 68 -14.18 31.05 32.68
N LEU A 69 -14.04 29.85 33.27
CA LEU A 69 -14.76 29.47 34.50
C LEU A 69 -14.55 30.46 35.66
N SER A 70 -13.51 31.30 35.61
CA SER A 70 -13.19 32.30 36.62
C SER A 70 -13.70 33.73 36.33
N LYS A 71 -14.20 34.03 35.12
CA LYS A 71 -14.72 35.37 34.76
C LYS A 71 -16.00 35.25 33.93
N GLN A 72 -17.08 35.85 34.40
CA GLN A 72 -18.40 35.92 33.72
C GLN A 72 -18.41 36.79 32.44
N SER A 73 -17.28 36.99 31.78
CA SER A 73 -17.21 37.70 30.52
C SER A 73 -16.83 36.73 29.40
N THR A 74 -17.82 36.43 28.56
CA THR A 74 -17.62 35.82 27.26
C THR A 74 -16.63 36.67 26.47
N SER A 75 -15.39 36.23 26.34
CA SER A 75 -14.41 36.92 25.51
C SER A 75 -14.46 36.35 24.09
N PHE A 76 -14.46 37.26 23.11
CA PHE A 76 -14.38 36.95 21.70
C PHE A 76 -12.96 37.25 21.22
N GLU A 77 -12.31 36.24 20.64
CA GLU A 77 -11.02 36.43 19.97
C GLU A 77 -11.20 36.16 18.47
N GLN A 78 -10.90 37.17 17.65
CA GLN A 78 -10.78 37.03 16.20
C GLN A 78 -9.29 37.03 15.83
N THR A 79 -8.80 35.88 15.39
CA THR A 79 -7.41 35.73 14.95
C THR A 79 -7.38 35.36 13.46
N ASN A 80 -6.61 36.14 12.69
CA ASN A 80 -6.35 35.93 11.26
C ASN A 80 -4.85 35.69 10.99
N LYS A 81 -4.06 35.43 12.04
CA LYS A 81 -2.60 35.28 12.00
C LYS A 81 -2.21 33.97 12.69
N GLY A 82 -1.04 33.44 12.34
CA GLY A 82 -0.53 32.18 12.90
C GLY A 82 -0.87 30.96 12.07
N GLU A 83 -0.26 29.84 12.43
CA GLU A 83 -0.48 28.55 11.79
C GLU A 83 -1.46 27.74 12.63
N ILE A 84 -2.43 27.13 11.97
CA ILE A 84 -3.39 26.22 12.60
C ILE A 84 -3.13 24.83 12.04
N ILE A 85 -3.21 23.79 12.88
CA ILE A 85 -3.22 22.42 12.38
C ILE A 85 -4.59 21.84 12.70
N THR A 86 -5.32 21.42 11.67
CA THR A 86 -6.61 20.74 11.85
C THR A 86 -6.37 19.25 12.07
N LEU A 87 -6.84 18.70 13.18
CA LEU A 87 -6.88 17.25 13.40
C LEU A 87 -8.01 16.65 12.57
N GLN A 88 -7.68 15.62 11.79
CA GLN A 88 -8.66 14.86 11.01
C GLN A 88 -9.26 13.77 11.88
N THR A 89 -10.51 13.40 11.58
CA THR A 89 -11.20 12.30 12.25
C THR A 89 -10.66 10.93 11.85
N GLN A 90 -10.00 10.84 10.69
CA GLN A 90 -9.39 9.62 10.18
C GLN A 90 -7.91 9.87 9.87
N PRO A 91 -7.02 8.94 10.25
CA PRO A 91 -5.61 9.01 9.88
C PRO A 91 -5.40 8.69 8.39
N ASP A 92 -4.34 9.23 7.81
CA ASP A 92 -3.88 8.91 6.45
C ASP A 92 -3.19 7.54 6.38
N ALA A 93 -2.51 7.13 7.47
CA ALA A 93 -1.90 5.81 7.61
C ALA A 93 -1.97 5.30 9.05
N ILE A 94 -2.06 3.99 9.23
CA ILE A 94 -2.02 3.32 10.53
C ILE A 94 -0.96 2.23 10.45
N TYR A 95 0.04 2.29 11.32
CA TYR A 95 1.02 1.23 11.49
C TYR A 95 0.76 0.48 12.81
N ASP A 96 0.48 -0.81 12.72
CA ASP A 96 0.30 -1.71 13.85
C ASP A 96 1.61 -2.47 14.07
N ARG A 97 2.35 -2.10 15.13
CA ARG A 97 3.66 -2.69 15.44
C ARG A 97 3.57 -4.14 15.88
N ASN A 98 2.46 -4.55 16.50
CA ASN A 98 2.26 -5.93 16.94
C ASN A 98 2.15 -6.89 15.74
N LYS A 99 1.57 -6.41 14.64
CA LYS A 99 1.42 -7.18 13.39
C LYS A 99 2.52 -6.90 12.37
N ASP A 100 3.31 -5.85 12.58
CA ASP A 100 4.23 -5.28 11.60
C ASP A 100 3.52 -4.97 10.26
N GLU A 101 2.44 -4.21 10.35
CA GLU A 101 1.54 -3.90 9.23
C GLU A 101 1.29 -2.40 9.07
N LEU A 102 1.55 -1.85 7.89
CA LEU A 102 1.10 -0.51 7.50
C LEU A 102 -0.20 -0.61 6.70
N ARG A 103 -1.20 0.19 7.08
CA ARG A 103 -2.51 0.30 6.41
C ARG A 103 -2.77 1.74 6.00
N PHE A 104 -3.28 1.95 4.79
CA PHE A 104 -3.59 3.29 4.27
C PHE A 104 -4.61 3.23 3.13
N ILE A 105 -5.26 4.35 2.81
CA ILE A 105 -6.21 4.42 1.69
C ILE A 105 -5.59 5.10 0.48
N LYS A 106 -4.86 6.20 0.69
CA LYS A 106 -4.34 7.06 -0.39
C LYS A 106 -2.82 7.10 -0.36
N LEU A 107 -2.17 6.48 -1.35
CA LEU A 107 -0.71 6.54 -1.50
C LEU A 107 -0.19 7.99 -1.51
N ASN A 108 -0.86 8.87 -2.24
CA ASN A 108 -0.51 10.30 -2.31
C ASN A 108 -0.50 11.01 -0.94
N ALA A 109 -1.21 10.47 0.05
CA ALA A 109 -1.19 11.01 1.40
C ALA A 109 0.09 10.60 2.15
N ILE A 110 0.58 9.38 1.91
CA ILE A 110 1.66 8.79 2.71
C ILE A 110 3.05 8.89 2.09
N LYS A 111 3.13 9.09 0.77
CA LYS A 111 4.38 9.14 0.01
C LYS A 111 5.38 10.20 0.45
N ARG A 112 4.87 11.27 1.08
CA ARG A 112 5.71 12.35 1.58
C ARG A 112 6.54 11.94 2.78
N PHE A 113 6.00 11.09 3.65
CA PHE A 113 6.68 10.67 4.88
C PHE A 113 7.30 9.28 4.79
N PHE A 114 6.79 8.38 3.95
CA PHE A 114 7.48 7.13 3.60
C PHE A 114 8.16 7.27 2.24
N VAL A 115 9.29 7.97 2.20
CA VAL A 115 10.03 8.22 0.95
C VAL A 115 10.39 6.90 0.29
N GLY A 116 10.02 6.74 -0.99
CA GLY A 116 10.24 5.50 -1.76
C GLY A 116 9.06 4.53 -1.75
N ILE A 117 8.02 4.75 -0.94
CA ILE A 117 6.82 3.90 -0.93
C ILE A 117 6.05 3.91 -2.26
N ASP A 118 6.23 4.96 -3.05
CA ASP A 118 5.65 5.07 -4.40
C ASP A 118 6.12 3.97 -5.35
N ASN A 119 7.27 3.34 -5.06
CA ASN A 119 7.77 2.19 -5.82
C ASN A 119 6.79 1.00 -5.81
N LEU A 120 5.91 0.91 -4.80
CA LEU A 120 4.82 -0.08 -4.77
C LEU A 120 3.82 0.05 -5.92
N TYR A 121 3.74 1.23 -6.54
CA TYR A 121 2.80 1.56 -7.61
C TYR A 121 3.48 2.00 -8.89
N ARG A 122 4.81 1.85 -8.98
CA ARG A 122 5.49 2.12 -10.24
C ARG A 122 5.05 1.09 -11.26
N GLU A 123 4.95 1.54 -12.50
CA GLU A 123 4.80 0.63 -13.61
C GLU A 123 6.15 -0.03 -13.91
N ALA A 124 6.12 -1.31 -14.27
CA ALA A 124 7.30 -1.99 -14.77
C ALA A 124 7.79 -1.30 -16.05
N THR A 125 9.10 -1.14 -16.16
CA THR A 125 9.72 -0.55 -17.35
C THR A 125 9.53 -1.49 -18.54
N ASN A 126 9.70 -0.98 -19.76
CA ASN A 126 9.58 -1.83 -20.95
C ASN A 126 10.52 -3.04 -20.90
N ASP A 127 11.73 -2.89 -20.35
CA ASP A 127 12.68 -3.98 -20.21
C ASP A 127 12.22 -5.02 -19.17
N GLU A 128 11.63 -4.58 -18.07
CA GLU A 128 11.05 -5.49 -17.09
C GLU A 128 9.84 -6.25 -17.63
N ILE A 129 8.99 -5.60 -18.44
CA ILE A 129 7.88 -6.27 -19.11
C ILE A 129 8.42 -7.33 -20.07
N LYS A 130 9.43 -7.00 -20.89
CA LYS A 130 10.07 -7.97 -21.80
C LYS A 130 10.66 -9.15 -21.02
N ASN A 131 11.38 -8.88 -19.93
CA ASN A 131 11.99 -9.92 -19.11
C ASN A 131 10.94 -10.81 -18.43
N PHE A 132 9.83 -10.23 -17.98
CA PHE A 132 8.71 -10.99 -17.41
C PHE A 132 8.02 -11.86 -18.47
N LEU A 133 7.73 -11.30 -19.65
CA LEU A 133 7.07 -12.04 -20.74
C LEU A 133 7.96 -13.14 -21.35
N ASN A 134 9.29 -13.06 -21.17
CA ASN A 134 10.26 -14.07 -21.59
C ASN A 134 10.55 -15.14 -20.53
N GLN A 135 9.82 -15.16 -19.41
CA GLN A 135 9.97 -16.19 -18.38
C GLN A 135 9.60 -17.57 -18.93
N ASP A 136 10.22 -18.61 -18.37
CA ASP A 136 10.10 -20.00 -18.84
C ASP A 136 8.68 -20.59 -18.81
N PHE A 137 7.76 -19.97 -18.07
CA PHE A 137 6.38 -20.40 -17.88
C PHE A 137 5.37 -19.58 -18.70
N ILE A 138 5.84 -18.65 -19.53
CA ILE A 138 5.00 -17.79 -20.36
C ILE A 138 5.37 -17.97 -21.82
N GLN A 139 4.35 -18.18 -22.65
CA GLN A 139 4.45 -18.13 -24.10
C GLN A 139 3.58 -16.99 -24.61
N VAL A 140 4.20 -15.98 -25.21
CA VAL A 140 3.45 -14.84 -25.75
C VAL A 140 2.88 -15.19 -27.12
N GLY A 141 1.58 -14.97 -27.31
CA GLY A 141 0.91 -15.16 -28.59
C GLY A 141 1.35 -14.14 -29.62
N LYS A 142 1.25 -14.48 -30.91
CA LYS A 142 1.78 -13.66 -32.04
C LYS A 142 1.28 -12.21 -32.08
N ASN A 143 0.10 -11.94 -31.53
CA ASN A 143 -0.56 -10.63 -31.58
C ASN A 143 -0.45 -9.86 -30.25
N PHE A 144 0.38 -10.33 -29.33
CA PHE A 144 0.58 -9.69 -28.04
C PHE A 144 2.06 -9.40 -27.81
N SER A 145 2.36 -8.28 -27.17
CA SER A 145 3.73 -7.79 -27.02
C SER A 145 3.80 -6.79 -25.87
N PHE A 146 5.02 -6.46 -25.45
CA PHE A 146 5.26 -5.61 -24.28
C PHE A 146 4.62 -4.21 -24.40
N ASP A 147 4.52 -3.67 -25.61
CA ASP A 147 3.92 -2.36 -25.91
C ASP A 147 2.39 -2.36 -25.74
N LEU A 148 1.75 -3.51 -25.89
CA LEU A 148 0.30 -3.67 -25.70
C LEU A 148 -0.09 -3.90 -24.23
N VAL A 149 0.87 -4.06 -23.32
CA VAL A 149 0.59 -4.27 -21.89
C VAL A 149 0.08 -2.99 -21.23
N MET A 150 -1.15 -3.03 -20.72
CA MET A 150 -1.80 -1.90 -20.05
C MET A 150 -1.19 -1.58 -18.69
N GLY A 151 -1.27 -0.31 -18.26
CA GLY A 151 -0.65 0.19 -17.03
C GLY A 151 -1.00 -0.60 -15.75
N ASN A 152 -2.24 -1.10 -15.61
CA ASN A 152 -2.60 -1.95 -14.47
C ASN A 152 -1.79 -3.25 -14.41
N ASN A 153 -1.59 -3.91 -15.56
CA ASN A 153 -0.74 -5.09 -15.65
C ASN A 153 0.74 -4.74 -15.44
N ARG A 154 1.20 -3.59 -15.92
CA ARG A 154 2.57 -3.11 -15.67
C ARG A 154 2.86 -2.91 -14.18
N LYS A 155 1.90 -2.36 -13.42
CA LYS A 155 2.02 -2.23 -11.95
C LYS A 155 2.08 -3.59 -11.27
N LYS A 156 1.22 -4.52 -11.68
CA LYS A 156 1.17 -5.85 -11.07
C LYS A 156 2.41 -6.69 -11.43
N ILE A 157 2.98 -6.52 -12.63
CA ILE A 157 4.29 -7.08 -13.00
C ILE A 157 5.41 -6.48 -12.15
N ALA A 158 5.45 -5.16 -11.95
CA ALA A 158 6.48 -4.55 -11.10
C ALA A 158 6.47 -5.11 -9.66
N LEU A 159 5.28 -5.44 -9.15
CA LEU A 159 5.09 -6.05 -7.83
C LEU A 159 5.52 -7.53 -7.78
N LEU A 160 5.28 -8.29 -8.85
CA LEU A 160 5.39 -9.76 -8.85
C LEU A 160 6.56 -10.33 -9.67
N LYS A 161 7.33 -9.49 -10.37
CA LYS A 161 8.38 -9.92 -11.31
C LYS A 161 9.40 -10.90 -10.71
N ASP A 162 9.67 -10.78 -9.41
CA ASP A 162 10.64 -11.62 -8.71
C ASP A 162 9.98 -12.80 -7.97
N LYS A 163 8.64 -12.80 -7.81
CA LYS A 163 7.93 -13.82 -7.03
C LYS A 163 8.17 -15.22 -7.60
N TYR A 164 7.93 -15.38 -8.90
CA TYR A 164 8.11 -16.67 -9.58
C TYR A 164 9.58 -17.10 -9.62
N SER A 165 10.50 -16.18 -9.89
CA SER A 165 11.94 -16.46 -9.95
C SER A 165 12.53 -16.91 -8.61
N ASN A 166 11.97 -16.42 -7.50
CA ASN A 166 12.41 -16.76 -6.15
C ASN A 166 11.81 -18.09 -5.62
N CYS A 167 10.85 -18.69 -6.32
CA CYS A 167 10.29 -20.00 -5.96
C CYS A 167 11.26 -21.14 -6.35
N SER A 168 11.31 -22.17 -5.50
CA SER A 168 11.90 -23.47 -5.83
C SER A 168 11.15 -24.17 -6.97
N ASN A 169 11.76 -25.21 -7.56
CA ASN A 169 11.13 -25.95 -8.66
C ASN A 169 9.80 -26.63 -8.25
N ASP A 170 9.73 -27.10 -7.00
CA ASP A 170 8.50 -27.71 -6.45
C ASP A 170 7.43 -26.64 -6.25
N GLU A 171 7.77 -25.48 -5.68
CA GLU A 171 6.84 -24.35 -5.51
C GLU A 171 6.34 -23.82 -6.86
N LYS A 172 7.21 -23.75 -7.88
CA LYS A 172 6.81 -23.36 -9.24
C LYS A 172 5.78 -24.34 -9.82
N SER A 173 5.97 -25.63 -9.60
CA SER A 173 5.04 -26.68 -10.07
C SER A 173 3.69 -26.55 -9.39
N VAL A 174 3.68 -26.40 -8.06
CA VAL A 174 2.46 -26.15 -7.27
C VAL A 174 1.74 -24.89 -7.74
N LEU A 175 2.48 -23.81 -7.99
CA LEU A 175 1.91 -22.55 -8.43
C LEU A 175 1.27 -22.67 -9.82
N LYS A 176 1.94 -23.33 -10.78
CA LYS A 176 1.35 -23.57 -12.12
C LYS A 176 0.08 -24.40 -12.03
N GLU A 177 0.09 -25.47 -11.26
CA GLU A 177 -1.09 -26.33 -11.06
C GLU A 177 -2.24 -25.55 -10.42
N TYR A 178 -1.95 -24.74 -9.40
CA TYR A 178 -2.92 -23.85 -8.77
C TYR A 178 -3.56 -22.89 -9.79
N ILE A 179 -2.76 -22.20 -10.61
CA ILE A 179 -3.27 -21.25 -11.60
C ILE A 179 -4.17 -21.96 -12.62
N HIS A 180 -3.71 -23.09 -13.15
CA HIS A 180 -4.46 -23.86 -14.14
C HIS A 180 -5.78 -24.40 -13.58
N ASN A 181 -5.76 -24.89 -12.33
CA ASN A 181 -6.95 -25.40 -11.66
C ASN A 181 -8.01 -24.33 -11.43
N TYR A 182 -7.60 -23.09 -11.17
CA TYR A 182 -8.52 -21.98 -10.94
C TYR A 182 -9.00 -21.33 -12.23
N ASP A 183 -8.13 -21.10 -13.21
CA ASP A 183 -8.46 -20.48 -14.49
C ASP A 183 -8.25 -21.43 -15.67
N SER A 184 -9.27 -22.22 -15.97
CA SER A 184 -9.30 -23.13 -17.12
C SER A 184 -9.38 -22.43 -18.48
N HIS A 185 -9.66 -21.11 -18.52
CA HIS A 185 -9.67 -20.34 -19.76
C HIS A 185 -8.28 -19.88 -20.17
N LEU A 186 -7.33 -19.89 -19.23
CA LEU A 186 -5.94 -19.60 -19.52
C LEU A 186 -5.30 -20.85 -20.15
N ALA A 187 -4.95 -20.73 -21.43
CA ALA A 187 -4.35 -21.83 -22.17
C ALA A 187 -3.04 -22.26 -21.51
N PHE A 188 -2.95 -23.55 -21.16
CA PHE A 188 -1.83 -24.14 -20.46
C PHE A 188 -1.50 -25.49 -21.08
N ASN A 189 -0.24 -25.70 -21.46
CA ASN A 189 0.21 -26.93 -22.12
C ASN A 189 0.94 -27.90 -21.18
N GLY A 190 0.74 -27.76 -19.87
CA GLY A 190 1.40 -28.56 -18.83
C GLY A 190 2.65 -27.90 -18.25
N ASN A 191 3.25 -26.91 -18.92
CA ASN A 191 4.41 -26.19 -18.38
C ASN A 191 4.39 -24.67 -18.63
N VAL A 192 3.77 -24.21 -19.71
CA VAL A 192 3.69 -22.78 -20.07
C VAL A 192 2.25 -22.32 -20.25
N PHE A 193 2.01 -21.06 -19.87
CA PHE A 193 0.76 -20.35 -20.12
C PHE A 193 0.87 -19.51 -21.38
N GLU A 194 -0.10 -19.64 -22.28
CA GLU A 194 -0.18 -18.81 -23.49
C GLU A 194 -0.92 -17.50 -23.19
N ILE A 195 -0.27 -16.37 -23.51
CA ILE A 195 -0.80 -15.02 -23.24
C ILE A 195 -0.90 -14.24 -24.56
N SER A 196 -2.14 -13.98 -24.97
CA SER A 196 -2.51 -13.24 -26.18
C SER A 196 -3.32 -11.97 -25.89
N SER A 197 -3.73 -11.74 -24.64
CA SER A 197 -4.51 -10.55 -24.28
C SER A 197 -4.18 -10.00 -22.89
N ASN A 198 -4.52 -8.72 -22.65
CA ASN A 198 -4.41 -8.11 -21.33
C ASN A 198 -5.29 -8.81 -20.28
N LYS A 199 -6.40 -9.42 -20.69
CA LYS A 199 -7.29 -10.17 -19.80
C LYS A 199 -6.60 -11.44 -19.30
N GLU A 200 -6.01 -12.22 -20.20
CA GLU A 200 -5.21 -13.41 -19.86
C GLU A 200 -4.01 -13.05 -18.98
N LEU A 201 -3.29 -11.98 -19.32
CA LEU A 201 -2.18 -11.49 -18.49
C LEU A 201 -2.66 -11.08 -17.09
N THR A 202 -3.82 -10.43 -16.98
CA THR A 202 -4.41 -10.06 -15.68
C THR A 202 -4.71 -11.31 -14.84
N ASN A 203 -5.26 -12.34 -15.48
CA ASN A 203 -5.59 -13.59 -14.80
C ASN A 203 -4.33 -14.34 -14.35
N LEU A 204 -3.32 -14.46 -15.22
CA LEU A 204 -2.02 -15.03 -14.86
C LEU A 204 -1.42 -14.30 -13.65
N LEU A 205 -1.43 -12.96 -13.66
CA LEU A 205 -0.89 -12.15 -12.55
C LEU A 205 -1.70 -12.30 -11.26
N ARG A 206 -3.03 -12.48 -11.33
CA ARG A 206 -3.86 -12.85 -10.15
C ARG A 206 -3.51 -14.23 -9.62
N GLY A 207 -3.25 -15.17 -10.52
CA GLY A 207 -2.77 -16.49 -10.18
C GLY A 207 -1.42 -16.47 -9.47
N LEU A 208 -0.45 -15.72 -10.03
CA LEU A 208 0.86 -15.54 -9.41
C LEU A 208 0.77 -14.90 -8.03
N ASP A 209 -0.18 -13.98 -7.80
CA ASP A 209 -0.41 -13.35 -6.50
C ASP A 209 -1.16 -14.24 -5.50
N GLU A 210 -1.63 -15.41 -5.94
CA GLU A 210 -2.46 -16.35 -5.16
C GLU A 210 -3.81 -15.74 -4.72
N ASP A 211 -4.40 -14.93 -5.59
CA ASP A 211 -5.68 -14.25 -5.33
C ASP A 211 -6.90 -15.20 -5.45
N TYR A 212 -6.76 -16.37 -6.04
CA TYR A 212 -7.87 -17.31 -6.21
C TYR A 212 -8.12 -18.17 -4.97
N TYR A 213 -9.39 -18.34 -4.61
CA TYR A 213 -9.78 -19.23 -3.51
C TYR A 213 -11.16 -19.84 -3.75
N THR A 214 -11.43 -20.95 -3.07
CA THR A 214 -12.73 -21.65 -3.11
C THR A 214 -13.37 -21.60 -1.73
N LYS A 215 -14.64 -21.19 -1.65
CA LYS A 215 -15.39 -21.28 -0.38
C LYS A 215 -15.68 -22.74 -0.03
N PRO A 216 -15.51 -23.17 1.23
CA PRO A 216 -15.63 -24.59 1.61
C PRO A 216 -17.04 -25.17 1.43
N ILE A 217 -18.08 -24.36 1.63
CA ILE A 217 -19.48 -24.83 1.59
C ILE A 217 -20.05 -24.71 0.17
N GLU A 218 -20.01 -23.50 -0.40
CA GLU A 218 -20.59 -23.21 -1.71
C GLU A 218 -19.80 -23.86 -2.87
N LYS A 219 -18.54 -24.25 -2.64
CA LYS A 219 -17.60 -24.79 -3.64
C LYS A 219 -17.44 -23.90 -4.88
N GLN A 220 -17.78 -22.63 -4.77
CA GLN A 220 -17.61 -21.63 -5.81
C GLN A 220 -16.22 -20.97 -5.71
N LYS A 221 -15.65 -20.67 -6.89
CA LYS A 221 -14.35 -20.00 -7.03
C LYS A 221 -14.52 -18.48 -6.94
N TYR A 222 -13.58 -17.82 -6.27
CA TYR A 222 -13.55 -16.37 -6.08
C TYR A 222 -12.16 -15.82 -6.34
N VAL A 223 -12.10 -14.50 -6.54
CA VAL A 223 -10.86 -13.72 -6.61
C VAL A 223 -10.85 -12.74 -5.44
N ALA A 224 -9.79 -12.79 -4.64
CA ALA A 224 -9.56 -11.85 -3.57
C ALA A 224 -9.16 -10.50 -4.16
N ASN A 225 -9.80 -9.43 -3.66
CA ASN A 225 -9.33 -8.07 -3.93
C ASN A 225 -8.25 -7.65 -2.92
N SER A 226 -8.18 -8.33 -1.77
CA SER A 226 -7.19 -8.09 -0.73
C SER A 226 -7.09 -9.31 0.17
N SER A 227 -5.88 -9.67 0.56
CA SER A 227 -5.61 -10.81 1.45
C SER A 227 -4.99 -10.32 2.76
N ILE A 228 -5.50 -10.82 3.89
CA ILE A 228 -4.98 -10.52 5.23
C ILE A 228 -4.49 -11.85 5.79
N LYS A 229 -3.18 -12.00 5.97
CA LYS A 229 -2.63 -13.15 6.69
C LYS A 229 -3.12 -13.11 8.14
N PHE A 230 -3.71 -14.21 8.61
CA PHE A 230 -4.02 -14.40 10.02
C PHE A 230 -2.73 -14.78 10.75
N ASN A 231 -2.44 -14.11 11.88
CA ASN A 231 -1.41 -14.57 12.80
C ASN A 231 -2.04 -15.69 13.63
N SER A 232 -1.59 -16.93 13.40
CA SER A 232 -1.92 -18.11 14.21
C SER A 232 -0.76 -18.37 15.15
#